data_AF-A0A1V3NWP5-F1
#
_entry.id   AF-A0A1V3NWP5-F1
#
_cell.length_a   1.000
_cell.length_b   1.000
_cell.length_c   1.000
_cell.angle_alpha   90.00
_cell.angle_beta   90.00
_cell.angle_gamma   90.00
#
_symmetry.space_group_name_H-M   'P 1'
#
loop_
_entity.id
_entity.type
_entity.pdbx_description
1 polymer ?
#
loop_
_entity_poly.entity_id
_entity_poly.type
_entity_poly.pdbx_seq_one_letter_code
_entity_poly.pdbx_strand_id
1 'polypeptide(L)'
;MSFNALLQPDVIGPALTANAPTTVNLGVGQIERLTFTGTAGQTVALNVSAESTTPAGQGVYVFVYQPGTITPTNYYTYVFTNGSANTLNLPNLPASGTYTLSVATPYGVPGTVQVTLASGVTGTLPSNGTSQSYVANTPGQNAYLSFTATAGQDLELELTNINVSGGSQNQVGVTVTNAAGTSIANISC
;
A
#
# COMPACT_ATOMS: atom_id res chain seq x y z
N MET A 1 26.52 31.81 -19.36
CA MET A 1 25.71 30.65 -18.90
C MET A 1 25.57 29.71 -20.08
N SER A 2 25.96 28.45 -19.92
CA SER A 2 25.78 27.40 -20.93
C SER A 2 25.06 26.22 -20.28
N PHE A 3 24.10 25.63 -20.98
CA PHE A 3 23.33 24.48 -20.51
C PHE A 3 22.89 23.62 -21.70
N ASN A 4 22.64 22.34 -21.44
CA ASN A 4 21.97 21.44 -22.37
C ASN A 4 20.50 21.32 -21.95
N ALA A 5 19.59 21.27 -22.92
CA ALA A 5 18.18 21.01 -22.67
C ALA A 5 17.77 19.70 -23.34
N LEU A 6 16.94 18.92 -22.64
CA LEU A 6 16.34 17.69 -23.14
C LEU A 6 14.82 17.79 -22.99
N LEU A 7 14.10 17.44 -24.05
CA LEU A 7 12.66 17.24 -24.02
C LEU A 7 12.39 15.79 -24.45
N GLN A 8 11.66 15.06 -23.62
CA GLN A 8 11.32 13.66 -23.86
C GLN A 8 9.84 13.41 -23.53
N PRO A 9 9.21 12.41 -24.18
CA PRO A 9 7.90 11.95 -23.76
C PRO A 9 7.91 11.50 -22.30
N ASP A 10 6.77 11.67 -21.64
CA ASP A 10 6.59 11.12 -20.30
C ASP A 10 6.54 9.59 -20.33
N VAL A 11 7.01 8.94 -19.27
CA VAL A 11 7.03 7.47 -19.17
C VAL A 11 5.71 7.00 -18.59
N ILE A 12 4.90 6.35 -19.43
CA ILE A 12 3.64 5.73 -19.04
C ILE A 12 3.85 4.21 -19.00
N GLY A 13 3.83 3.65 -17.80
CA GLY A 13 3.90 2.21 -17.59
C GLY A 13 2.52 1.55 -17.60
N PRO A 14 2.46 0.23 -17.37
CA PRO A 14 1.25 -0.55 -17.50
C PRO A 14 0.25 -0.33 -16.35
N ALA A 15 -0.96 -0.86 -16.53
CA ALA A 15 -1.86 -1.11 -15.41
C ALA A 15 -1.33 -2.28 -14.56
N LEU A 16 -1.24 -2.09 -13.26
CA LEU A 16 -0.84 -3.12 -12.31
C LEU A 16 -1.85 -4.27 -12.30
N THR A 17 -1.33 -5.48 -12.32
CA THR A 17 -2.10 -6.71 -12.10
C THR A 17 -1.86 -7.19 -10.68
N ALA A 18 -2.91 -7.65 -10.01
CA ALA A 18 -2.80 -8.13 -8.63
C ALA A 18 -1.79 -9.29 -8.52
N ASN A 19 -0.92 -9.20 -7.50
CA ASN A 19 0.15 -10.14 -7.16
C ASN A 19 1.21 -10.33 -8.24
N ALA A 20 1.31 -9.42 -9.21
CA ALA A 20 2.36 -9.42 -10.23
C ALA A 20 3.27 -8.19 -10.06
N PRO A 21 4.57 -8.37 -9.73
CA PRO A 21 5.50 -7.26 -9.64
C PRO A 21 5.69 -6.56 -10.99
N THR A 22 5.60 -5.24 -10.98
CA THR A 22 5.90 -4.38 -12.15
C THR A 22 7.18 -3.61 -11.88
N THR A 23 8.18 -3.78 -12.74
CA THR A 23 9.45 -3.05 -12.65
C THR A 23 9.33 -1.69 -13.31
N VAL A 24 9.67 -0.65 -12.57
CA VAL A 24 9.80 0.74 -13.02
C VAL A 24 11.28 1.06 -13.23
N ASN A 25 11.60 1.74 -14.33
CA ASN A 25 12.98 2.12 -14.67
C ASN A 25 13.04 3.62 -14.97
N LEU A 26 13.64 4.37 -14.04
CA LEU A 26 13.75 5.83 -14.12
C LEU A 26 15.15 6.23 -14.60
N GLY A 27 15.19 7.03 -15.66
CA GLY A 27 16.33 7.83 -16.04
C GLY A 27 16.42 9.14 -15.25
N VAL A 28 17.42 9.97 -15.58
CA VAL A 28 17.62 11.28 -14.94
C VAL A 28 16.41 12.18 -15.20
N GLY A 29 15.82 12.71 -14.12
CA GLY A 29 14.67 13.60 -14.14
C GLY A 29 13.36 12.94 -14.56
N GLN A 30 13.33 11.62 -14.74
CA GLN A 30 12.13 10.91 -15.16
C GLN A 30 11.21 10.58 -13.98
N ILE A 31 9.92 10.52 -14.30
CA ILE A 31 8.85 10.01 -13.46
C ILE A 31 8.16 8.95 -14.31
N GLU A 32 7.75 7.84 -13.70
CA GLU A 32 6.95 6.82 -14.38
C GLU A 32 5.56 6.76 -13.77
N ARG A 33 4.53 6.79 -14.62
CA ARG A 33 3.13 6.69 -14.21
C ARG A 33 2.59 5.29 -14.44
N LEU A 34 2.09 4.66 -13.38
CA LEU A 34 1.37 3.38 -13.42
C LEU A 34 -0.09 3.59 -13.07
N THR A 35 -0.94 2.59 -13.31
CA THR A 35 -2.35 2.66 -12.93
C THR A 35 -2.84 1.38 -12.26
N PHE A 36 -3.92 1.45 -11.49
CA PHE A 36 -4.72 0.28 -11.14
C PHE A 36 -6.20 0.65 -11.07
N THR A 37 -7.07 -0.32 -11.27
CA THR A 37 -8.52 -0.11 -11.13
C THR A 37 -8.95 -0.47 -9.71
N GLY A 38 -9.76 0.39 -9.11
CA GLY A 38 -10.31 0.17 -7.78
C GLY A 38 -11.80 0.45 -7.75
N THR A 39 -12.50 -0.17 -6.80
CA THR A 39 -13.89 0.15 -6.47
C THR A 39 -13.98 0.85 -5.12
N ALA A 40 -14.97 1.74 -4.96
CA ALA A 40 -15.22 2.40 -3.68
C ALA A 40 -15.50 1.34 -2.59
N GLY A 41 -14.85 1.48 -1.43
CA GLY A 41 -14.91 0.52 -0.33
C GLY A 41 -13.97 -0.68 -0.47
N GLN A 42 -13.30 -0.87 -1.61
CA GLN A 42 -12.32 -1.95 -1.76
C GLN A 42 -11.10 -1.73 -0.88
N THR A 43 -10.52 -2.81 -0.36
CA THR A 43 -9.21 -2.79 0.30
C THR A 43 -8.17 -3.39 -0.64
N VAL A 44 -7.04 -2.70 -0.79
CA VAL A 44 -5.85 -3.16 -1.51
C VAL A 44 -4.59 -2.81 -0.74
N ALA A 45 -3.44 -3.37 -1.14
CA ALA A 45 -2.13 -2.94 -0.65
C ALA A 45 -1.17 -2.75 -1.83
N LEU A 46 -0.23 -1.81 -1.69
CA LEU A 46 0.83 -1.57 -2.66
C LEU A 46 2.17 -1.84 -1.98
N ASN A 47 2.86 -2.89 -2.38
CA ASN A 47 4.23 -3.14 -1.96
C ASN A 47 5.20 -2.48 -2.93
N VAL A 48 6.15 -1.75 -2.37
CA VAL A 48 7.25 -1.12 -3.09
C VAL A 48 8.54 -1.77 -2.57
N SER A 49 9.30 -2.38 -3.47
CA SER A 49 10.45 -3.20 -3.11
C SER A 49 11.51 -3.22 -4.22
N ALA A 50 12.61 -3.93 -3.96
CA ALA A 50 13.72 -4.10 -4.91
C ALA A 50 14.23 -2.77 -5.49
N GLU A 51 14.31 -1.72 -4.65
CA GLU A 51 14.81 -0.44 -5.10
C GLU A 51 16.33 -0.48 -5.33
N SER A 52 16.78 0.21 -6.36
CA SER A 52 18.18 0.45 -6.64
C SER A 52 18.32 1.80 -7.32
N THR A 53 19.04 2.72 -6.69
CA THR A 53 19.22 4.10 -7.18
C THR A 53 20.67 4.38 -7.49
N THR A 54 20.93 5.36 -8.36
CA THR A 54 22.29 5.85 -8.65
C THR A 54 22.35 7.36 -8.50
N PRO A 55 23.06 7.91 -7.49
CA PRO A 55 23.83 7.21 -6.45
C PRO A 55 23.00 6.28 -5.58
N ALA A 56 23.62 5.28 -4.95
CA ALA A 56 22.91 4.35 -4.07
C ALA A 56 22.39 5.03 -2.79
N GLY A 57 21.35 4.44 -2.19
CA GLY A 57 20.76 4.91 -0.93
C GLY A 57 19.83 6.11 -1.08
N GLN A 58 19.47 6.49 -2.30
CA GLN A 58 18.40 7.46 -2.54
C GLN A 58 17.06 6.74 -2.46
N GLY A 59 16.07 7.37 -1.81
CA GLY A 59 14.75 6.76 -1.67
C GLY A 59 13.90 6.85 -2.93
N VAL A 60 12.75 6.20 -2.90
CA VAL A 60 11.74 6.25 -3.97
C VAL A 60 10.40 6.63 -3.38
N TYR A 61 9.72 7.58 -4.02
CA TYR A 61 8.35 7.96 -3.72
C TYR A 61 7.40 7.31 -4.71
N VAL A 62 6.31 6.75 -4.19
CA VAL A 62 5.15 6.35 -4.98
C VAL A 62 3.95 7.13 -4.46
N PHE A 63 3.54 8.15 -5.21
CA PHE A 63 2.33 8.93 -4.92
C PHE A 63 1.12 8.27 -5.56
N VAL A 64 0.04 8.12 -4.82
CA VAL A 64 -1.22 7.54 -5.29
C VAL A 64 -2.24 8.65 -5.46
N TYR A 65 -2.86 8.73 -6.63
CA TYR A 65 -3.90 9.69 -6.96
C TYR A 65 -5.23 8.97 -7.17
N GLN A 66 -6.30 9.57 -6.64
CA GLN A 66 -7.67 9.11 -6.91
C GLN A 66 -8.04 9.31 -8.39
N PRO A 67 -9.05 8.58 -8.90
CA PRO A 67 -9.60 8.82 -10.23
C PRO A 67 -10.06 10.27 -10.38
N GLY A 68 -9.63 10.95 -11.44
CA GLY A 68 -10.01 12.33 -11.74
C GLY A 68 -8.84 13.19 -12.21
N THR A 69 -8.90 14.49 -11.91
CA THR A 69 -7.85 15.45 -12.28
C THR A 69 -6.63 15.27 -11.37
N ILE A 70 -5.45 15.11 -11.98
CA ILE A 70 -4.18 15.00 -11.28
C ILE A 70 -3.44 16.33 -11.33
N THR A 71 -2.96 16.76 -10.18
CA THR A 71 -2.07 17.91 -9.99
C THR A 71 -0.90 17.48 -9.09
N PRO A 72 0.22 18.20 -9.06
CA PRO A 72 1.37 17.80 -8.23
C PRO A 72 1.09 17.69 -6.72
N THR A 73 0.00 18.30 -6.22
CA THR A 73 -0.27 18.45 -4.78
C THR A 73 -1.49 17.70 -4.28
N ASN A 74 -2.30 17.11 -5.16
CA ASN A 74 -3.55 16.42 -4.77
C ASN A 74 -3.42 14.89 -4.74
N TYR A 75 -2.24 14.38 -4.37
CA TYR A 75 -2.10 12.95 -4.10
C TYR A 75 -2.99 12.57 -2.92
N TYR A 76 -3.65 11.42 -3.02
CA TYR A 76 -4.49 10.86 -1.97
C TYR A 76 -3.64 10.35 -0.80
N THR A 77 -2.53 9.68 -1.13
CA THR A 77 -1.54 9.20 -0.17
C THR A 77 -0.23 8.88 -0.89
N TYR A 78 0.80 8.48 -0.16
CA TYR A 78 2.08 8.08 -0.74
C TYR A 78 2.76 7.03 0.13
N VAL A 79 3.74 6.36 -0.47
CA VAL A 79 4.72 5.55 0.23
C VAL A 79 6.12 5.94 -0.18
N PHE A 80 7.03 5.82 0.77
CA PHE A 80 8.44 6.09 0.61
C PHE A 80 9.24 4.85 1.03
N THR A 81 10.25 4.52 0.23
CA THR A 81 11.24 3.48 0.51
C THR A 81 12.64 4.08 0.50
N ASN A 82 13.53 3.53 1.33
CA ASN A 82 14.95 3.87 1.35
C ASN A 82 15.76 2.66 1.84
N GLY A 83 16.27 1.88 0.89
CA GLY A 83 17.02 0.64 1.09
C GLY A 83 16.19 -0.53 1.62
N SER A 84 14.88 -0.39 1.82
CA SER A 84 14.01 -1.43 2.36
C SER A 84 12.62 -1.37 1.77
N ALA A 85 12.02 -2.53 1.57
CA ALA A 85 10.66 -2.65 1.07
C ALA A 85 9.66 -2.01 2.05
N ASN A 86 8.61 -1.42 1.52
CA ASN A 86 7.54 -0.83 2.31
C ASN A 86 6.19 -1.11 1.64
N THR A 87 5.16 -1.31 2.46
CA THR A 87 3.81 -1.62 1.98
C THR A 87 2.84 -0.54 2.43
N LEU A 88 2.20 0.07 1.45
CA LEU A 88 1.11 1.00 1.65
C LEU A 88 -0.21 0.23 1.70
N ASN A 89 -0.83 0.19 2.86
CA ASN A 89 -2.16 -0.39 3.02
C ASN A 89 -3.24 0.66 2.68
N LEU A 90 -4.15 0.31 1.78
CA LEU A 90 -5.21 1.19 1.28
C LEU A 90 -6.58 0.57 1.59
N PRO A 91 -7.05 0.63 2.84
CA PRO A 91 -8.39 0.16 3.19
C PRO A 91 -9.46 1.12 2.70
N ASN A 92 -10.63 0.56 2.34
CA ASN A 92 -11.83 1.32 2.01
C ASN A 92 -11.58 2.46 1.00
N LEU A 93 -11.13 2.11 -0.21
CA LEU A 93 -10.85 3.06 -1.27
C LEU A 93 -12.00 4.08 -1.42
N PRO A 94 -11.70 5.39 -1.51
CA PRO A 94 -12.73 6.43 -1.43
C PRO A 94 -13.59 6.57 -2.69
N ALA A 95 -13.16 6.04 -3.84
CA ALA A 95 -13.85 6.19 -5.11
C ALA A 95 -13.63 4.98 -6.03
N SER A 96 -14.60 4.74 -6.92
CA SER A 96 -14.43 3.77 -8.01
C SER A 96 -13.74 4.44 -9.20
N GLY A 97 -12.82 3.72 -9.86
CA GLY A 97 -12.19 4.15 -11.11
C GLY A 97 -10.71 3.79 -11.20
N THR A 98 -10.02 4.44 -12.13
CA THR A 98 -8.58 4.25 -12.35
C THR A 98 -7.76 5.15 -11.45
N TYR A 99 -7.09 4.55 -10.48
CA TYR A 99 -6.07 5.22 -9.66
C TYR A 99 -4.76 5.31 -10.45
N THR A 100 -4.03 6.41 -10.25
CA THR A 100 -2.72 6.63 -10.88
C THR A 100 -1.64 6.65 -9.82
N LEU A 101 -0.54 5.96 -10.08
CA LEU A 101 0.67 6.00 -9.29
C LEU A 101 1.70 6.84 -10.02
N SER A 102 2.33 7.78 -9.33
CA SER A 102 3.49 8.52 -9.82
C SER A 102 4.72 8.05 -9.07
N VAL A 103 5.64 7.38 -9.77
CA VAL A 103 6.86 6.84 -9.19
C VAL A 103 8.02 7.76 -9.54
N ALA A 104 8.69 8.28 -8.52
CA ALA A 104 9.75 9.27 -8.67
C ALA A 104 10.83 9.10 -7.60
N THR A 105 12.05 9.51 -7.93
CA THR A 105 13.16 9.62 -6.99
C THR A 105 13.38 11.07 -6.56
N PRO A 106 13.88 11.31 -5.34
CA PRO A 106 14.38 12.63 -4.94
C PRO A 106 15.41 13.15 -5.94
N TYR A 107 15.30 14.44 -6.27
CA TYR A 107 16.22 15.13 -7.19
C TYR A 107 16.28 14.55 -8.62
N GLY A 108 15.39 13.63 -8.97
CA GLY A 108 15.37 13.00 -10.30
C GLY A 108 16.59 12.13 -10.57
N VAL A 109 17.15 11.46 -9.56
CA VAL A 109 18.23 10.49 -9.78
C VAL A 109 17.70 9.25 -10.51
N PRO A 110 18.49 8.62 -11.40
CA PRO A 110 18.08 7.38 -12.03
C PRO A 110 17.97 6.23 -11.01
N GLY A 111 17.10 5.26 -11.31
CA GLY A 111 16.93 4.08 -10.48
C GLY A 111 15.86 3.12 -10.97
N THR A 112 15.77 1.97 -10.31
CA THR A 112 14.78 0.93 -10.55
C THR A 112 14.02 0.62 -9.27
N VAL A 113 12.75 0.26 -9.39
CA VAL A 113 11.92 -0.20 -8.26
C VAL A 113 10.87 -1.19 -8.75
N GLN A 114 10.43 -2.10 -7.90
CA GLN A 114 9.27 -2.95 -8.15
C GLN A 114 8.05 -2.45 -7.39
N VAL A 115 6.92 -2.32 -8.09
CA VAL A 115 5.62 -2.01 -7.50
C VAL A 115 4.71 -3.20 -7.71
N THR A 116 4.17 -3.73 -6.61
CA THR A 116 3.25 -4.87 -6.62
C THR A 116 1.94 -4.48 -5.96
N LEU A 117 0.83 -4.57 -6.71
CA LEU A 117 -0.51 -4.45 -6.17
C LEU A 117 -0.94 -5.78 -5.57
N ALA A 118 -1.43 -5.79 -4.33
CA ALA A 118 -1.99 -6.96 -3.68
C ALA A 118 -3.47 -6.71 -3.34
N SER A 119 -4.28 -7.76 -3.47
CA SER A 119 -5.65 -7.74 -2.96
C SER A 119 -5.63 -7.57 -1.45
N GLY A 120 -6.53 -6.75 -0.90
CA GLY A 120 -6.67 -6.58 0.54
C GLY A 120 -7.10 -7.86 1.24
N VAL A 121 -6.66 -8.02 2.49
CA VAL A 121 -7.15 -9.09 3.37
C VAL A 121 -8.31 -8.53 4.17
N THR A 122 -9.52 -8.99 3.88
CA THR A 122 -10.75 -8.53 4.54
C THR A 122 -11.62 -9.70 4.94
N GLY A 123 -12.44 -9.53 5.99
CA GLY A 123 -13.41 -10.53 6.39
C GLY A 123 -14.33 -10.05 7.49
N THR A 124 -15.42 -10.79 7.69
CA THR A 124 -16.33 -10.58 8.82
C THR A 124 -16.16 -11.73 9.81
N LEU A 125 -15.82 -11.40 11.04
CA LEU A 125 -15.73 -12.33 12.14
C LEU A 125 -17.14 -12.59 12.70
N PRO A 126 -17.60 -13.85 12.76
CA PRO A 126 -18.85 -14.19 13.40
C PRO A 126 -18.70 -14.14 14.93
N SER A 127 -19.69 -13.59 15.63
CA SER A 127 -19.71 -13.49 17.10
C SER A 127 -20.19 -14.78 17.78
N ASN A 128 -20.02 -15.94 17.13
CA ASN A 128 -20.50 -17.25 17.60
C ASN A 128 -19.36 -18.21 17.98
N GLY A 129 -18.12 -17.70 18.07
CA GLY A 129 -16.93 -18.49 18.39
C GLY A 129 -16.38 -19.34 17.23
N THR A 130 -16.91 -19.22 16.02
CA THR A 130 -16.38 -19.93 14.85
C THR A 130 -15.08 -19.28 14.37
N SER A 131 -13.98 -20.03 14.41
CA SER A 131 -12.68 -19.57 13.90
C SER A 131 -12.69 -19.35 12.38
N GLN A 132 -11.97 -18.33 11.93
CA GLN A 132 -11.76 -17.99 10.52
C GLN A 132 -10.26 -17.86 10.27
N SER A 133 -9.82 -18.15 9.04
CA SER A 133 -8.41 -18.04 8.64
C SER A 133 -8.22 -16.91 7.64
N TYR A 134 -7.18 -16.11 7.85
CA TYR A 134 -6.80 -14.98 7.02
C TYR A 134 -5.31 -15.03 6.75
N VAL A 135 -4.93 -14.80 5.49
CA VAL A 135 -3.53 -14.86 5.07
C VAL A 135 -3.16 -13.57 4.34
N ALA A 136 -2.20 -12.84 4.91
CA ALA A 136 -1.53 -11.73 4.26
C ALA A 136 -0.30 -12.25 3.51
N ASN A 137 -0.37 -12.26 2.18
CA ASN A 137 0.70 -12.82 1.34
C ASN A 137 1.80 -11.79 1.01
N THR A 138 1.60 -10.53 1.38
CA THR A 138 2.51 -9.43 1.11
C THR A 138 3.17 -8.94 2.41
N PRO A 139 4.50 -8.83 2.49
CA PRO A 139 5.17 -8.29 3.68
C PRO A 139 4.61 -6.91 4.07
N GLY A 140 4.30 -6.73 5.36
CA GLY A 140 3.73 -5.46 5.87
C GLY A 140 2.27 -5.20 5.47
N GLN A 141 1.58 -6.16 4.85
CA GLN A 141 0.16 -6.04 4.56
C GLN A 141 -0.69 -6.27 5.81
N ASN A 142 -1.67 -5.40 6.01
CA ASN A 142 -2.64 -5.49 7.10
C ASN A 142 -3.86 -6.32 6.70
N ALA A 143 -4.49 -6.94 7.70
CA ALA A 143 -5.83 -7.50 7.60
C ALA A 143 -6.86 -6.56 8.23
N TYR A 144 -7.99 -6.36 7.54
CA TYR A 144 -9.08 -5.49 7.97
C TYR A 144 -10.34 -6.33 8.21
N LEU A 145 -10.60 -6.64 9.48
CA LEU A 145 -11.69 -7.51 9.88
C LEU A 145 -12.82 -6.71 10.53
N SER A 146 -14.07 -7.09 10.24
CA SER A 146 -15.26 -6.47 10.82
C SER A 146 -16.03 -7.48 11.67
N PHE A 147 -16.80 -6.99 12.65
CA PHE A 147 -17.78 -7.79 13.38
C PHE A 147 -18.94 -6.89 13.78
N THR A 148 -20.07 -7.49 14.19
CA THR A 148 -21.20 -6.76 14.75
C THR A 148 -21.21 -6.96 16.26
N ALA A 149 -21.33 -5.87 17.01
CA ALA A 149 -21.55 -5.89 18.44
C ALA A 149 -22.86 -5.14 18.75
N THR A 150 -23.72 -5.75 19.55
CA THR A 150 -24.93 -5.11 20.07
C THR A 150 -24.68 -4.56 21.47
N ALA A 151 -25.36 -3.49 21.85
CA ALA A 151 -25.24 -2.91 23.18
C ALA A 151 -25.49 -3.98 24.27
N GLY A 152 -24.59 -4.04 25.26
CA GLY A 152 -24.63 -5.02 26.35
C GLY A 152 -23.98 -6.38 26.04
N GLN A 153 -23.38 -6.57 24.85
CA GLN A 153 -22.52 -7.73 24.58
C GLN A 153 -21.11 -7.50 25.10
N ASP A 154 -20.55 -8.53 25.73
CA ASP A 154 -19.13 -8.65 26.03
C ASP A 154 -18.55 -9.68 25.05
N LEU A 155 -17.57 -9.26 24.25
CA LEU A 155 -16.94 -10.09 23.22
C LEU A 155 -15.44 -10.19 23.47
N GLU A 156 -14.87 -11.37 23.22
CA GLU A 156 -13.43 -11.63 23.28
C GLU A 156 -12.89 -11.84 21.86
N LEU A 157 -11.70 -11.29 21.59
CA LEU A 157 -10.96 -11.50 20.35
C LEU A 157 -9.73 -12.37 20.64
N GLU A 158 -9.72 -13.57 20.09
CA GLU A 158 -8.60 -14.49 20.18
C GLU A 158 -7.89 -14.58 18.82
N LEU A 159 -6.55 -14.49 18.83
CA LEU A 159 -5.72 -14.80 17.68
C LEU A 159 -4.91 -16.06 17.99
N THR A 160 -5.11 -17.11 17.20
CA THR A 160 -4.37 -18.38 17.33
C THR A 160 -3.51 -18.62 16.09
N ASN A 161 -2.45 -19.41 16.26
CA ASN A 161 -1.55 -19.81 15.16
C ASN A 161 -0.93 -18.62 14.41
N ILE A 162 -0.61 -17.52 15.12
CA ILE A 162 0.06 -16.36 14.53
C ILE A 162 1.41 -16.78 13.95
N ASN A 163 1.58 -16.57 12.65
CA ASN A 163 2.82 -16.81 11.93
C ASN A 163 3.15 -15.58 11.07
N VAL A 164 4.10 -14.76 11.52
CA VAL A 164 4.53 -13.57 10.79
C VAL A 164 5.81 -13.90 10.01
N SER A 165 5.64 -14.27 8.75
CA SER A 165 6.78 -14.60 7.88
C SER A 165 7.65 -13.36 7.60
N GLY A 166 8.97 -13.50 7.75
CA GLY A 166 9.95 -12.44 7.45
C GLY A 166 10.10 -11.36 8.52
N GLY A 167 9.38 -11.42 9.64
CA GLY A 167 9.59 -10.54 10.79
C GLY A 167 10.74 -11.03 11.68
N SER A 168 11.42 -10.10 12.37
CA SER A 168 12.37 -10.44 13.45
C SER A 168 11.65 -10.87 14.74
N GLN A 169 10.34 -10.61 14.82
CA GLN A 169 9.45 -10.95 15.93
C GLN A 169 8.12 -11.47 15.36
N ASN A 170 7.58 -12.53 15.98
CA ASN A 170 6.20 -12.98 15.72
C ASN A 170 5.23 -12.13 16.56
N GLN A 171 5.20 -10.83 16.30
CA GLN A 171 4.31 -9.89 16.99
C GLN A 171 3.34 -9.29 15.99
N VAL A 172 2.08 -9.13 16.40
CA VAL A 172 1.06 -8.40 15.64
C VAL A 172 0.48 -7.28 16.50
N GLY A 173 0.27 -6.12 15.88
CA GLY A 173 -0.50 -5.03 16.47
C GLY A 173 -1.97 -5.16 16.07
N VAL A 174 -2.86 -5.12 17.04
CA VAL A 174 -4.31 -5.14 16.86
C VAL A 174 -4.87 -3.79 17.27
N THR A 175 -5.59 -3.13 16.36
CA THR A 175 -6.39 -1.94 16.69
C THR A 175 -7.85 -2.25 16.42
N VAL A 176 -8.69 -2.12 17.44
CA VAL A 176 -10.14 -2.24 17.31
C VAL A 176 -10.72 -0.84 17.25
N THR A 177 -11.59 -0.58 16.28
CA THR A 177 -12.27 0.71 16.11
C THR A 177 -13.78 0.52 16.12
N ASN A 178 -14.52 1.54 16.57
CA ASN A 178 -15.97 1.58 16.37
C ASN A 178 -16.32 1.99 14.92
N ALA A 179 -17.60 1.98 14.57
CA ALA A 179 -18.07 2.36 13.23
C ALA A 179 -17.75 3.82 12.83
N ALA A 180 -17.46 4.69 13.80
CA ALA A 180 -17.01 6.06 13.56
C ALA A 180 -15.48 6.17 13.37
N GLY A 181 -14.74 5.06 13.40
CA GLY A 181 -13.28 5.01 13.26
C GLY A 181 -12.51 5.35 14.54
N THR A 182 -13.19 5.53 15.67
CA THR A 182 -12.52 5.77 16.96
C THR A 182 -11.89 4.48 17.48
N SER A 183 -10.59 4.52 17.82
CA SER A 183 -9.91 3.40 18.47
C SER A 183 -10.50 3.14 19.85
N ILE A 184 -10.97 1.92 20.07
CA ILE A 184 -11.51 1.45 21.35
C ILE A 184 -10.53 0.51 22.07
N ALA A 185 -9.60 -0.10 21.34
CA ALA A 185 -8.51 -0.91 21.90
C ALA A 185 -7.30 -0.88 20.96
N ASN A 186 -6.11 -0.90 21.53
CA ASN A 186 -4.84 -1.05 20.82
C ASN A 186 -3.94 -2.00 21.64
N ILE A 187 -3.58 -3.12 21.06
CA ILE A 187 -2.90 -4.24 21.74
C ILE A 187 -1.77 -4.73 20.85
N SER A 188 -0.64 -5.10 21.44
CA SER A 188 0.40 -5.87 20.76
C SER A 188 0.44 -7.27 21.37
N CYS A 189 0.43 -8.32 20.55
CA CYS A 189 0.49 -9.71 20.96
C CYS A 189 1.55 -10.50 20.18
#